data_AF-A0A5K0YSK3-F1
#
_entry.id   AF-A0A5K0YSK3-F1
#
_cell.length_a   1.000
_cell.length_b   1.000
_cell.length_c   1.000
_cell.angle_alpha   90.00
_cell.angle_beta   90.00
_cell.angle_gamma   90.00
#
_symmetry.space_group_name_H-M   'P 1'
#
loop_
_entity.id
_entity.type
_entity.pdbx_description
1 polymer ?
#
loop_
_entity_poly.entity_id
_entity_poly.type
_entity_poly.pdbx_seq_one_letter_code
_entity_poly.pdbx_strand_id
1 'polypeptide(L)' 'MAPHSRFNSAVQAMRDIGIPSKTVKPVLRKLLELYDDNWALIEEESYRALADAIFEQQDSQ' A
#
# COMPACT_ATOMS: atom_id res chain seq x y z
N MET A 1 -11.01 13.00 -8.46
CA MET A 1 -9.57 12.65 -8.44
C MET A 1 -9.38 11.45 -9.34
N ALA A 2 -8.48 11.54 -10.32
CA ALA A 2 -8.33 10.50 -11.35
C ALA A 2 -7.80 9.19 -10.72
N PRO A 3 -8.22 8.00 -11.21
CA PRO A 3 -7.79 6.71 -10.66
C PRO A 3 -6.28 6.48 -10.70
N HIS A 4 -5.55 7.21 -11.57
CA HIS A 4 -4.08 7.20 -11.62
C HIS A 4 -3.40 7.87 -10.40
N SER A 5 -4.15 8.58 -9.55
CA SER A 5 -3.60 9.31 -8.41
C SER A 5 -3.43 8.44 -7.16
N ARG A 6 -4.31 7.47 -6.90
CA ARG A 6 -4.30 6.69 -5.63
C ARG A 6 -3.05 5.84 -5.45
N PHE A 7 -2.64 5.16 -6.52
CA PHE A 7 -1.42 4.36 -6.51
C PHE A 7 -0.19 5.23 -6.26
N ASN A 8 -0.08 6.38 -6.92
CA ASN A 8 1.01 7.32 -6.68
C ASN A 8 0.98 7.86 -5.25
N SER A 9 -0.20 8.17 -4.71
CA SER A 9 -0.34 8.60 -3.31
C SER A 9 0.11 7.53 -2.33
N ALA A 10 -0.30 6.27 -2.53
CA ALA A 10 0.13 5.14 -1.70
C ALA A 10 1.65 4.95 -1.76
N VAL A 11 2.22 4.95 -2.97
CA VAL A 11 3.67 4.84 -3.16
C VAL A 11 4.43 6.02 -2.54
N GLN A 12 3.89 7.25 -2.65
CA GLN A 12 4.48 8.44 -2.07
C GLN A 12 4.43 8.41 -0.54
N ALA A 13 3.30 8.01 0.06
CA ALA A 13 3.14 7.89 1.51
C ALA A 13 4.12 6.86 2.09
N MET A 14 4.25 5.70 1.43
CA MET A 14 5.22 4.68 1.82
C MET A 14 6.66 5.18 1.64
N ARG A 15 6.94 5.96 0.60
CA ARG A 15 8.26 6.55 0.39
C ARG A 15 8.63 7.58 1.46
N ASP A 16 7.65 8.32 1.96
CA ASP A 16 7.83 9.31 3.03
C ASP A 16 8.30 8.65 4.34
N ILE A 17 7.83 7.43 4.62
CA ILE A 17 8.26 6.61 5.76
C ILE A 17 9.47 5.70 5.45
N GLY A 18 10.12 5.88 4.30
CA GLY A 18 11.36 5.18 3.93
C GLY A 18 11.18 3.83 3.23
N ILE A 19 9.96 3.47 2.83
CA ILE A 19 9.68 2.21 2.14
C ILE A 19 9.80 2.39 0.62
N PRO A 20 10.61 1.58 -0.08
CA PRO A 20 10.82 1.74 -1.50
C PRO A 20 9.63 1.20 -2.32
N SER A 21 9.29 1.88 -3.42
CA SER A 21 8.15 1.54 -4.29
C SER A 21 8.19 0.10 -4.83
N LYS A 22 9.38 -0.50 -4.93
CA LYS A 22 9.57 -1.90 -5.32
C LYS A 22 8.90 -2.90 -4.36
N THR A 23 8.86 -2.55 -3.07
CA THR A 23 8.22 -3.34 -2.01
C THR A 23 6.73 -3.01 -1.93
N VAL A 24 6.37 -1.74 -2.12
CA VAL A 24 4.97 -1.28 -2.08
C VAL A 24 4.11 -1.95 -3.16
N LYS A 25 4.63 -2.05 -4.39
CA LYS A 25 3.91 -2.62 -5.54
C LYS A 25 3.32 -4.02 -5.32
N PRO A 26 4.12 -5.05 -4.97
CA PRO A 26 3.60 -6.39 -4.76
C PRO A 26 2.65 -6.48 -3.55
N VAL A 27 2.87 -5.70 -2.49
CA VAL A 27 2.01 -5.73 -1.30
C VAL A 27 0.67 -5.04 -1.56
N LEU A 28 0.70 -3.87 -2.21
CA LEU A 28 -0.51 -3.16 -2.59
C LEU A 28 -1.40 -4.00 -3.50
N ARG A 29 -0.81 -4.72 -4.47
CA ARG A 29 -1.56 -5.65 -5.32
C ARG A 29 -2.25 -6.74 -4.50
N LYS A 30 -1.53 -7.38 -3.56
CA LYS A 30 -2.10 -8.41 -2.68
C LYS A 30 -3.23 -7.87 -1.81
N LEU A 31 -3.08 -6.65 -1.26
CA LEU A 31 -4.14 -6.01 -0.47
C LEU A 31 -5.37 -5.70 -1.30
N LEU A 32 -5.21 -5.21 -2.53
CA LEU A 32 -6.33 -4.99 -3.44
C LEU A 32 -7.02 -6.31 -3.79
N GLU A 33 -6.29 -7.39 -4.01
CA GLU A 33 -6.88 -8.72 -4.23
C GLU A 33 -7.64 -9.21 -2.98
N LEU A 34 -7.11 -8.97 -1.77
CA LEU A 34 -7.75 -9.35 -0.51
C LEU A 34 -9.04 -8.55 -0.24
N TYR A 35 -9.04 -7.27 -0.61
CA TYR A 35 -10.13 -6.35 -0.38
C TYR A 35 -11.06 -6.15 -1.59
N ASP A 36 -10.94 -6.98 -2.63
CA ASP A 36 -11.77 -6.89 -3.84
C ASP A 36 -11.71 -5.49 -4.51
N ASP A 37 -10.48 -5.01 -4.75
CA ASP A 37 -10.17 -3.66 -5.27
C ASP A 37 -10.70 -2.50 -4.39
N ASN A 38 -11.05 -2.77 -3.13
CA ASN A 38 -11.53 -1.75 -2.21
C ASN A 38 -10.39 -0.89 -1.64
N TRP A 39 -10.10 0.21 -2.35
CA TRP A 39 -9.16 1.22 -1.91
C TRP A 39 -9.55 1.93 -0.62
N ALA A 40 -10.84 1.98 -0.24
CA ALA A 40 -11.26 2.71 0.95
C ALA A 40 -10.62 2.15 2.22
N LEU A 41 -10.47 0.82 2.31
CA LEU A 41 -9.81 0.13 3.43
C LEU A 41 -8.30 0.38 3.46
N ILE A 42 -7.69 0.61 2.30
CA ILE A 42 -6.25 0.85 2.16
C ILE A 42 -5.94 2.33 2.38
N GLU A 43 -6.77 3.25 1.90
CA GLU A 43 -6.62 4.70 2.08
C GLU A 43 -6.99 5.15 3.50
N GLU A 44 -7.67 4.30 4.27
CA GLU A 44 -7.96 4.54 5.68
C GLU A 44 -6.67 4.72 6.48
N GLU A 45 -6.71 5.64 7.45
CA GLU A 45 -5.58 5.94 8.34
C GLU A 45 -4.24 6.22 7.63
N SER A 46 -4.26 6.85 6.45
CA SER A 46 -3.04 7.25 5.72
C SER A 46 -2.19 6.06 5.23
N TYR A 47 -2.82 5.04 4.63
CA TYR A 47 -2.14 3.87 4.09
C TYR A 47 -1.49 2.98 5.16
N ARG A 48 -2.01 3.02 6.39
CA ARG A 48 -1.49 2.22 7.50
C ARG A 48 -1.58 0.72 7.21
N ALA A 49 -2.70 0.24 6.68
CA ALA A 49 -2.87 -1.16 6.29
C ALA A 49 -1.82 -1.61 5.25
N LEU A 50 -1.41 -0.70 4.37
CA LEU A 50 -0.34 -0.95 3.41
C LEU A 50 1.03 -1.04 4.08
N ALA A 51 1.33 -0.16 5.04
CA ALA A 51 2.58 -0.22 5.80
C ALA A 51 2.65 -1.51 6.63
N ASP A 52 1.57 -1.85 7.35
CA ASP A 52 1.46 -3.04 8.19
C ASP A 52 1.73 -4.32 7.39
N ALA A 53 1.02 -4.48 6.26
CA ALA A 53 1.22 -5.61 5.36
C ALA A 53 2.63 -5.67 4.73
N ILE A 54 3.30 -4.53 4.58
CA ILE A 54 4.71 -4.49 4.13
C ILE A 54 5.63 -5.02 5.23
N PHE A 55 5.46 -4.57 6.47
CA PHE A 55 6.26 -5.04 7.60
C PHE A 55 6.02 -6.53 7.88
N GLU A 56 4.76 -7.00 7.85
CA GLU A 56 4.43 -8.42 8.02
C GLU A 56 5.10 -9.31 6.95
N GLN A 57 5.15 -8.85 5.69
CA GLN A 57 5.82 -9.60 4.62
C GLN A 57 7.34 -9.57 4.72
N GLN A 58 7.92 -8.54 5.34
CA GLN A 58 9.37 -8.46 5.57
C GLN A 58 9.80 -9.31 6.78
N ASP A 59 8.96 -9.45 7.80
CA ASP A 59 9.23 -10.27 9.00
C ASP A 59 9.10 -11.77 8.71
N SER A 60 8.29 -12.13 7.72
CA SER A 60 8.05 -13.52 7.31
C SER A 60 9.15 -14.12 6.41
N GLN A 61 10.34 -13.52 6.30
CA GLN A 61 11.39 -13.91 5.35
C GLN A 61 12.80 -14.02 5.96
#